data_AF-A0A967S9K1-F1
#
_entry.id   AF-A0A967S9K1-F1
#
_cell.length_a   1.000
_cell.length_b   1.000
_cell.length_c   1.000
_cell.angle_alpha   90.00
_cell.angle_beta   90.00
_cell.angle_gamma   90.00
#
_symmetry.space_group_name_H-M   'P 1'
#
loop_
_entity.id
_entity.type
_entity.pdbx_description
1 polymer ?
#
loop_
_entity_poly.entity_id
_entity_poly.type
_entity_poly.pdbx_seq_one_letter_code
_entity_poly.pdbx_strand_id
1 'polypeptide(L)' 'MLDEAAAAERLARYAPELEPAPFGEHALWVWNYLRDQALFWPWFRRDAAAVRP' A
#
# COMPACT_ATOMS: atom_id res chain seq x y z
N MET A 1 8.92 20.35 9.76
CA MET A 1 7.73 19.93 10.53
C MET A 1 7.08 18.82 9.73
N LEU A 2 6.87 17.63 10.29
CA LEU A 2 6.18 16.56 9.57
C LEU A 2 4.72 16.99 9.37
N ASP A 3 4.17 16.72 8.19
CA ASP A 3 2.72 16.83 7.98
C ASP A 3 2.05 15.67 8.74
N GLU A 4 1.57 15.99 9.93
CA GLU A 4 0.92 15.06 10.85
C GLU A 4 -0.34 14.43 10.24
N ALA A 5 -1.09 15.18 9.41
CA ALA A 5 -2.29 14.67 8.75
C ALA A 5 -1.92 13.61 7.70
N ALA A 6 -0.90 13.88 6.88
CA ALA A 6 -0.40 12.91 5.93
C ALA A 6 0.25 11.68 6.61
N ALA A 7 0.87 11.87 7.78
CA ALA A 7 1.41 10.76 8.57
C ALA A 7 0.31 9.85 9.14
N ALA A 8 -0.75 10.44 9.70
CA ALA A 8 -1.91 9.71 10.19
C ALA A 8 -2.63 8.94 9.06
N GLU A 9 -2.80 9.55 7.89
CA GLU A 9 -3.40 8.90 6.71
C GLU A 9 -2.59 7.69 6.27
N ARG A 10 -1.25 7.79 6.27
CA ARG A 10 -0.36 6.67 5.93
C ARG A 10 -0.44 5.56 6.96
N LEU A 11 -0.41 5.89 8.25
CA LEU A 11 -0.48 4.91 9.33
C LEU A 11 -1.77 4.08 9.27
N ALA A 12 -2.90 4.75 9.03
CA ALA A 12 -4.20 4.11 8.90
C ALA A 12 -4.28 3.11 7.72
N ARG A 13 -3.40 3.22 6.72
CA ARG A 13 -3.38 2.37 5.51
C ARG A 13 -2.10 1.53 5.37
N TYR A 14 -1.24 1.54 6.40
CA TYR A 14 0.11 0.96 6.35
C TYR A 14 0.13 -0.56 6.26
N ALA A 15 -0.77 -1.22 6.97
CA ALA A 15 -0.85 -2.67 6.97
C ALA A 15 -2.33 -3.08 6.99
N PRO A 16 -2.92 -3.40 5.83
CA PRO A 16 -4.22 -4.04 5.79
C PRO A 16 -4.16 -5.39 6.49
N GLU A 17 -5.23 -5.75 7.19
CA GLU A 17 -5.38 -7.10 7.75
C GLU A 17 -5.57 -8.10 6.60
N LEU A 18 -4.80 -9.18 6.62
CA LEU A 18 -4.82 -10.21 5.58
C LEU A 18 -4.82 -11.59 6.22
N GLU A 19 -5.93 -12.29 6.08
CA GLU A 19 -6.07 -13.67 6.54
C GLU A 19 -5.52 -14.67 5.50
N PRO A 20 -4.72 -15.66 5.91
CA PRO A 20 -4.25 -16.72 5.02
C PRO A 20 -5.43 -17.55 4.49
N ALA A 21 -5.65 -17.48 3.18
CA ALA A 21 -6.65 -18.31 2.51
C ALA A 21 -6.09 -19.71 2.14
N PRO A 22 -6.91 -20.79 2.20
CA PRO A 22 -6.45 -22.17 1.98
C PRO A 22 -5.82 -22.44 0.61
N PHE A 23 -6.18 -21.67 -0.42
CA PHE A 23 -5.65 -21.84 -1.77
C PHE A 23 -4.57 -20.80 -2.12
N GLY A 24 -4.10 -20.03 -1.14
CA GLY A 24 -2.96 -19.12 -1.33
C GLY A 24 -3.32 -17.78 -1.97
N GLU A 25 -4.59 -17.39 -2.02
CA GLU A 25 -5.04 -16.11 -2.62
C GLU A 25 -4.37 -14.89 -1.97
N HIS A 26 -4.04 -15.01 -0.68
CA HIS A 26 -3.28 -14.02 0.08
C HIS A 26 -1.91 -13.71 -0.56
N ALA A 27 -1.24 -14.68 -1.18
CA ALA A 27 0.06 -14.48 -1.83
C ALA A 27 -0.04 -13.57 -3.06
N LEU A 28 -1.07 -13.76 -3.89
CA LEU A 28 -1.32 -12.91 -5.05
C LEU A 28 -1.70 -11.48 -4.63
N TRP A 29 -2.48 -11.36 -3.55
CA TRP A 29 -2.79 -10.05 -2.97
C TRP A 29 -1.52 -9.34 -2.47
N VAL A 30 -0.67 -10.04 -1.70
CA VAL A 30 0.59 -9.49 -1.16
C VAL A 30 1.50 -9.04 -2.29
N TRP A 31 1.60 -9.83 -3.37
CA TRP A 31 2.40 -9.45 -4.54
C TRP A 31 1.95 -8.12 -5.13
N ASN A 32 0.65 -7.94 -5.38
CA ASN A 32 0.13 -6.68 -5.91
C ASN A 32 0.35 -5.52 -4.92
N TYR A 33 0.18 -5.77 -3.62
CA TYR A 33 0.43 -4.78 -2.58
C TYR A 33 1.89 -4.29 -2.58
N LEU A 34 2.86 -5.21 -2.59
CA LEU A 34 4.29 -4.89 -2.63
C LEU A 34 4.69 -4.20 -3.94
N ARG A 35 4.12 -4.65 -5.07
CA ARG A 35 4.31 -3.98 -6.36
C ARG A 35 3.88 -2.52 -6.30
N ASP A 36 2.69 -2.24 -5.75
CA ASP A 36 2.17 -0.89 -5.67
C ASP A 36 3.01 -0.02 -4.71
N GLN A 37 3.63 -0.60 -3.67
CA GLN A 37 4.62 0.09 -2.83
C GLN A 37 5.90 0.50 -3.56
N ALA A 38 6.33 -0.30 -4.53
CA ALA A 38 7.49 -0.01 -5.35
C ALA A 38 7.18 1.04 -6.43
N LEU A 39 5.96 1.04 -6.99
CA LEU A 39 5.58 1.89 -8.11
C LEU A 39 5.02 3.26 -7.70
N PHE A 40 4.37 3.36 -6.54
CA PHE A 40 3.66 4.57 -6.15
C PHE A 40 4.16 5.16 -4.82
N TRP A 41 4.00 6.48 -4.68
CA TRP A 41 4.13 7.16 -3.40
C TRP A 41 3.05 8.24 -3.23
N PRO A 42 2.21 8.15 -2.18
CA PRO A 42 2.05 7.02 -1.25
C PRO A 42 1.41 5.80 -1.94
N TRP A 43 1.80 4.58 -1.56
CA TRP A 43 1.47 3.32 -2.27
C TRP A 43 -0.02 3.05 -2.48
N PHE A 44 -0.89 3.56 -1.60
CA PHE A 44 -2.33 3.41 -1.70
C PHE A 44 -2.99 4.39 -2.70
N ARG A 45 -2.26 5.39 -3.20
CA ARG A 45 -2.71 6.29 -4.26
C ARG A 45 -2.11 5.84 -5.58
N ARG A 46 -2.93 5.21 -6.42
CA ARG A 46 -2.53 4.63 -7.71
C ARG A 46 -2.95 5.53 -8.85
N ASP A 47 -2.59 6.81 -8.74
CA ASP A 47 -2.83 7.82 -9.76
C ASP A 47 -1.53 8.19 -10.49
N ALA A 48 -1.66 8.85 -11.64
CA ALA A 48 -0.52 9.22 -12.47
C ALA A 48 0.46 10.18 -11.77
N ALA A 49 -0.02 10.97 -10.79
CA ALA A 49 0.83 11.90 -10.04
C ALA A 49 1.63 11.21 -8.92
N ALA A 50 1.20 10.03 -8.49
CA ALA A 50 1.84 9.23 -7.46
C ALA A 50 2.89 8.25 -8.01
N VAL A 51 3.03 8.11 -9.33
CA VAL A 51 4.03 7.24 -9.96
C VAL A 51 5.44 7.70 -9.56
N ARG A 52 6.27 6.77 -9.08
CA ARG A 52 7.68 7.06 -8.80
C ARG A 52 8.46 7.21 -10.11
N PRO A 53 9.38 8.20 -10.21
CA PRO A 53 10.23 8.39 -11.39
C PRO A 53 11.26 7.27 -11.56
#